data_AF-A0A382P9K6-F1
#
_entry.id   AF-A0A382P9K6-F1
#
_cell.length_a   1.000
_cell.length_b   1.000
_cell.length_c   1.000
_cell.angle_alpha   90.00
_cell.angle_beta   90.00
_cell.angle_gamma   90.00
#
_symmetry.space_group_name_H-M   'P 1'
#
loop_
_entity.id
_entity.type
_entity.pdbx_description
1 polymer ?
#
loop_
_entity_poly.entity_id
_entity_poly.type
_entity_poly.pdbx_seq_one_letter_code
_entity_poly.pdbx_strand_id
1 'polypeptide(L)'
;MAKKGKTKKSGMEKRRQDKRHRKMVKRKKLMSHRSPAQITSPHQLEKLLKTLPNLAFDPMLQDLYLDEKMMQELIDQGLEEPQILSRLLTPEFLEELGRRLEDVEDSAVPQSPKALLAKASRHQLEHSEEIPHLSNPLLFAFFLKTRAMVEGNPMKLADLASAIRDFEERNADWIAEASENPELLKNEVEEEIETPKEDLEPAVFSDEIMQDLEKDLEGLSQQRADRMHEDLELFLEDFAPPPVDQWSSSMVDEFFLEWFVEHANPTDEDRLSMRETMLH
;
A
#
# COMPACT_ATOMS: atom_id res chain seq x y z
N MET A 1 0.08 86.83 4.06
CA MET A 1 0.80 85.67 3.47
C MET A 1 0.25 84.39 4.10
N ALA A 2 -0.62 83.65 3.40
CA ALA A 2 -1.23 82.42 3.93
C ALA A 2 -0.26 81.23 3.82
N LYS A 3 0.10 80.62 4.96
CA LYS A 3 0.92 79.40 5.01
C LYS A 3 0.07 78.20 4.58
N LYS A 4 0.43 77.57 3.46
CA LYS A 4 -0.16 76.31 2.99
C LYS A 4 0.04 75.22 4.05
N GLY A 5 -1.06 74.73 4.63
CA GLY A 5 -1.06 73.61 5.57
C GLY A 5 -0.60 72.32 4.91
N LYS A 6 0.35 71.62 5.52
CA LYS A 6 0.86 70.32 5.06
C LYS A 6 -0.26 69.28 5.11
N THR A 7 -0.62 68.72 3.95
CA THR A 7 -1.62 67.67 3.81
C THR A 7 -1.14 66.32 4.38
N LYS A 8 -2.09 65.59 4.98
CA LYS A 8 -1.91 64.52 5.97
C LYS A 8 -1.22 63.25 5.44
N LYS A 9 -0.55 62.57 6.38
CA LYS A 9 0.17 61.27 6.36
C LYS A 9 -0.61 60.04 5.84
N SER A 10 -1.70 60.20 5.10
CA SER A 10 -2.59 59.10 4.66
C SER A 10 -1.90 58.11 3.70
N GLY A 11 -1.11 58.59 2.73
CA GLY A 11 -0.43 57.72 1.77
C GLY A 11 0.63 56.80 2.39
N MET A 12 1.22 57.22 3.52
CA MET A 12 2.28 56.46 4.19
C MET A 12 1.71 55.30 5.02
N GLU A 13 0.51 55.49 5.57
CA GLU A 13 -0.23 54.48 6.31
C GLU A 13 -0.79 53.40 5.39
N LYS A 14 -1.34 53.81 4.23
CA LYS A 14 -1.77 52.90 3.15
C LYS A 14 -0.60 52.04 2.64
N ARG A 15 0.56 52.64 2.39
CA ARG A 15 1.80 51.90 2.02
C ARG A 15 2.25 50.90 3.09
N ARG A 16 2.06 51.22 4.37
CA ARG A 16 2.38 50.31 5.49
C ARG A 16 1.41 49.11 5.53
N GLN A 17 0.12 49.35 5.34
CA GLN A 17 -0.90 48.30 5.29
C GLN A 17 -0.68 47.37 4.08
N ASP A 18 -0.42 47.92 2.90
CA ASP A 18 -0.12 47.14 1.69
C ASP A 18 1.13 46.28 1.85
N LYS A 19 2.18 46.82 2.50
CA LYS A 19 3.41 46.06 2.78
C LYS A 19 3.16 44.91 3.76
N ARG A 20 2.31 45.12 4.77
CA ARG A 20 1.91 44.06 5.72
C ARG A 20 1.07 42.99 5.03
N HIS A 21 0.10 43.39 4.21
CA HIS A 21 -0.74 42.49 3.44
C HIS A 21 0.09 41.65 2.46
N ARG A 22 0.97 42.26 1.67
CA ARG A 22 1.88 41.52 0.76
C ARG A 22 2.79 40.53 1.49
N LYS A 23 3.31 40.89 2.67
CA LYS A 23 4.11 39.96 3.50
C LYS A 23 3.27 38.80 4.02
N MET A 24 2.04 39.06 4.45
CA MET A 24 1.11 38.03 4.90
C MET A 24 0.72 37.07 3.77
N VAL A 25 0.40 37.59 2.58
CA VAL A 25 0.11 36.78 1.39
C VAL A 25 1.32 35.96 0.96
N LYS A 26 2.54 36.53 0.97
CA LYS A 26 3.77 35.76 0.72
C LYS A 26 3.98 34.64 1.75
N ARG A 27 3.74 34.91 3.03
CA ARG A 27 3.78 33.88 4.09
C ARG A 27 2.76 32.78 3.85
N LYS A 28 1.50 33.12 3.54
CA LYS A 28 0.45 32.13 3.22
C LYS A 28 0.82 31.28 2.01
N LYS A 29 1.32 31.88 0.92
CA LYS A 29 1.80 31.14 -0.25
C LYS A 29 3.00 30.23 0.07
N LEU A 30 3.94 30.69 0.90
CA LEU A 30 5.08 29.88 1.36
C LEU A 30 4.65 28.75 2.30
N MET A 31 3.57 28.93 3.08
CA MET A 31 3.05 27.86 3.94
C MET A 31 2.22 26.84 3.16
N SER A 32 1.49 27.25 2.10
CA SER A 32 0.79 26.30 1.21
C SER A 32 1.73 25.57 0.24
N HIS A 33 2.94 26.10 0.00
CA HIS A 33 4.00 25.46 -0.77
C HIS A 33 5.07 24.77 0.08
N ARG A 34 4.92 24.70 1.41
CA ARG A 34 5.67 23.71 2.16
C ARG A 34 5.07 22.37 1.78
N SER A 35 5.66 21.72 0.78
CA SER A 35 5.55 20.28 0.65
C SER A 35 5.82 19.71 2.04
N PRO A 36 4.96 18.80 2.53
CA PRO A 36 5.30 18.05 3.72
C PRO A 36 6.69 17.45 3.51
N ALA A 37 7.47 17.32 4.58
CA ALA A 37 8.86 16.87 4.48
C ALA A 37 8.93 15.54 3.71
N GLN A 38 9.27 15.60 2.43
CA GLN A 38 9.49 14.41 1.63
C GLN A 38 10.66 13.67 2.29
N ILE A 39 10.53 12.36 2.45
CA ILE A 39 11.66 11.52 2.86
C ILE A 39 12.69 11.63 1.76
N THR A 40 13.76 12.39 2.00
CA THR A 40 14.77 12.68 0.97
C THR A 40 15.96 11.75 1.04
N SER A 41 16.01 10.83 2.00
CA SER A 41 17.14 9.92 2.17
C SER A 41 16.73 8.52 2.68
N PRO A 42 17.44 7.46 2.25
CA PRO A 42 17.19 6.09 2.71
C PRO A 42 17.38 5.93 4.22
N HIS A 43 18.30 6.69 4.83
CA HIS A 43 18.50 6.62 6.28
C HIS A 43 17.31 7.20 7.08
N GLN A 44 16.62 8.20 6.55
CA GLN A 44 15.38 8.70 7.16
C GLN A 44 14.25 7.68 7.05
N LEU A 45 14.17 6.94 5.93
CA LEU A 45 13.23 5.85 5.75
C LEU A 45 13.51 4.70 6.72
N GLU A 46 14.78 4.27 6.83
CA GLU A 46 15.19 3.23 7.77
C GLU A 46 14.83 3.60 9.22
N LYS A 47 15.10 4.85 9.62
CA LYS A 47 14.74 5.34 10.95
C LYS A 47 13.23 5.36 11.16
N LEU A 48 12.46 5.68 10.12
CA LEU A 48 11.00 5.65 10.18
C LEU A 48 10.50 4.22 10.36
N LEU A 49 10.95 3.28 9.52
CA LEU A 49 10.55 1.86 9.60
C LEU A 49 10.89 1.23 10.95
N LYS A 50 12.02 1.61 11.58
CA LYS A 50 12.34 1.18 12.96
C LYS A 50 11.31 1.62 14.00
N THR A 51 10.51 2.65 13.71
CA THR A 51 9.45 3.13 14.60
C THR A 51 8.07 2.57 14.25
N LEU A 52 7.97 1.75 13.20
CA LEU A 52 6.73 1.12 12.75
C LEU A 52 6.04 0.28 13.84
N PRO A 53 6.75 -0.56 14.64
CA PRO A 53 6.14 -1.32 15.74
C PRO A 53 5.41 -0.46 16.77
N ASN A 54 5.84 0.78 16.98
CA ASN A 54 5.23 1.69 17.97
C ASN A 54 3.77 2.02 17.62
N LEU A 55 3.38 1.86 16.34
CA LEU A 55 2.04 2.14 15.86
C LEU A 55 0.99 1.23 16.52
N ALA A 56 1.35 0.04 17.01
CA ALA A 56 0.46 -0.86 17.77
C ALA A 56 -0.06 -0.25 19.09
N PHE A 57 0.58 0.82 19.57
CA PHE A 57 0.19 1.58 20.77
C PHE A 57 -0.45 2.94 20.43
N ASP A 58 -0.73 3.21 19.15
CA ASP A 58 -1.48 4.40 18.77
C ASP A 58 -2.89 4.36 19.38
N PRO A 59 -3.48 5.48 19.82
CA PRO A 59 -4.81 5.48 20.43
C PRO A 59 -5.92 4.83 19.58
N MET A 60 -5.77 4.80 18.25
CA MET A 60 -6.72 4.14 17.35
C MET A 60 -6.52 2.63 17.25
N LEU A 61 -5.33 2.14 17.62
CA LEU A 61 -4.90 0.75 17.47
C LEU A 61 -4.62 0.06 18.81
N GLN A 62 -4.51 0.81 19.90
CA GLN A 62 -4.17 0.30 21.23
C GLN A 62 -5.19 -0.71 21.79
N ASP A 63 -6.44 -0.65 21.32
CA ASP A 63 -7.51 -1.55 21.74
C ASP A 63 -7.64 -2.78 20.82
N LEU A 64 -6.83 -2.85 19.75
CA LEU A 64 -6.76 -4.00 18.86
C LEU A 64 -5.79 -5.04 19.43
N TYR A 65 -6.26 -6.29 19.49
CA TYR A 65 -5.54 -7.47 19.97
C TYR A 65 -5.84 -8.64 19.03
N LEU A 66 -4.92 -9.62 18.99
CA LEU A 66 -5.19 -10.92 18.36
C LEU A 66 -6.14 -11.74 19.26
N ASP A 67 -6.65 -12.86 18.77
CA ASP A 67 -7.50 -13.74 19.57
C ASP A 67 -6.74 -14.33 20.77
N GLU A 68 -7.05 -13.82 21.96
CA GLU A 68 -6.44 -14.24 23.23
C GLU A 68 -6.67 -15.73 23.54
N LYS A 69 -7.84 -16.27 23.20
CA LYS A 69 -8.16 -17.68 23.47
C LYS A 69 -7.39 -18.60 22.55
N MET A 70 -7.40 -18.29 21.25
CA MET A 70 -6.65 -19.04 20.26
C MET A 70 -5.14 -18.98 20.56
N MET A 71 -4.64 -17.82 20.99
CA MET A 71 -3.25 -17.67 21.41
C MET A 71 -2.90 -18.60 22.58
N GLN A 72 -3.72 -18.64 23.63
CA GLN A 72 -3.47 -19.53 24.76
C GLN A 72 -3.47 -21.01 24.35
N GLU A 73 -4.42 -21.42 23.49
CA GLU A 73 -4.50 -22.79 22.99
C GLU A 73 -3.26 -23.18 22.18
N LEU A 74 -2.76 -22.28 21.31
CA LEU A 74 -1.57 -22.51 20.49
C LEU A 74 -0.28 -22.55 21.34
N ILE A 75 -0.20 -21.73 22.39
CA ILE A 75 0.89 -21.80 23.38
C ILE A 75 0.87 -23.14 24.11
N ASP A 76 -0.30 -23.60 24.54
CA ASP A 76 -0.45 -24.87 25.27
C ASP A 76 -0.11 -26.09 24.39
N GLN A 77 -0.28 -25.97 23.05
CA GLN A 77 0.16 -26.97 22.07
C GLN A 77 1.69 -27.03 21.88
N GLY A 78 2.43 -26.06 22.43
CA GLY A 78 3.89 -26.02 22.36
C GLY A 78 4.45 -25.65 20.99
N LEU A 79 3.69 -24.89 20.20
CA LEU A 79 4.13 -24.39 18.89
C LEU A 79 5.18 -23.28 19.04
N GLU A 80 5.97 -23.09 17.99
CA GLU A 80 6.94 -21.99 17.93
C GLU A 80 6.23 -20.65 17.72
N GLU A 81 6.79 -19.59 18.27
CA GLU A 81 6.14 -18.27 18.27
C GLU A 81 5.81 -17.72 16.87
N PRO A 82 6.67 -17.89 15.86
CA PRO A 82 6.36 -17.47 14.49
C PRO A 82 5.16 -18.23 13.90
N GLN A 83 5.00 -19.52 14.23
CA GLN A 83 3.85 -20.34 13.81
C GLN A 83 2.57 -19.95 14.56
N ILE A 84 2.70 -19.61 15.86
CA ILE A 84 1.57 -19.06 16.61
C ILE A 84 1.12 -17.75 15.97
N LEU A 85 2.08 -16.89 15.61
CA LEU A 85 1.78 -15.62 14.95
C LEU A 85 1.07 -15.84 13.62
N SER A 86 1.58 -16.68 12.71
CA SER A 86 0.93 -16.94 11.42
C SER A 86 -0.53 -17.37 11.63
N ARG A 87 -0.78 -18.35 12.50
CA ARG A 87 -2.15 -18.84 12.78
C ARG A 87 -3.09 -17.81 13.36
N LEU A 88 -2.57 -16.82 14.09
CA LEU A 88 -3.38 -15.74 14.66
C LEU A 88 -3.69 -14.61 13.67
N LEU A 89 -2.97 -14.55 12.54
CA LEU A 89 -3.24 -13.59 11.46
C LEU A 89 -4.43 -14.05 10.61
N THR A 90 -5.60 -14.07 11.23
CA THR A 90 -6.86 -14.41 10.56
C THR A 90 -7.29 -13.30 9.59
N PRO A 91 -8.03 -13.62 8.51
CA PRO A 91 -8.56 -12.61 7.60
C PRO A 91 -9.36 -11.51 8.31
N GLU A 92 -10.18 -11.88 9.30
CA GLU A 92 -10.97 -10.94 10.09
C GLU A 92 -10.09 -9.90 10.83
N PHE A 93 -8.98 -10.36 11.41
CA PHE A 93 -8.03 -9.47 12.08
C PHE A 93 -7.31 -8.56 11.08
N LEU A 94 -6.86 -9.12 9.94
CA LEU A 94 -6.13 -8.38 8.91
C LEU A 94 -7.00 -7.29 8.26
N GLU A 95 -8.26 -7.60 7.95
CA GLU A 95 -9.22 -6.61 7.44
C GLU A 95 -9.49 -5.48 8.44
N GLU A 96 -9.72 -5.82 9.71
CA GLU A 96 -9.97 -4.83 10.75
C GLU A 96 -8.72 -3.95 11.00
N LEU A 97 -7.53 -4.55 10.96
CA LEU A 97 -6.27 -3.81 11.03
C LEU A 97 -6.14 -2.86 9.83
N GLY A 98 -6.42 -3.34 8.62
CA GLY A 98 -6.41 -2.52 7.39
C GLY A 98 -7.33 -1.30 7.50
N ARG A 99 -8.58 -1.50 7.93
CA ARG A 99 -9.55 -0.40 8.13
C ARG A 99 -9.07 0.61 9.16
N ARG A 100 -8.53 0.16 10.30
CA ARG A 100 -8.02 1.10 11.33
C ARG A 100 -6.76 1.83 10.89
N LEU A 101 -5.91 1.20 10.07
CA LEU A 101 -4.74 1.86 9.50
C LEU A 101 -5.14 2.97 8.51
N GLU A 102 -6.23 2.78 7.78
CA GLU A 102 -6.81 3.82 6.94
C GLU A 102 -7.30 5.01 7.77
N ASP A 103 -8.05 4.78 8.85
CA ASP A 103 -8.47 5.84 9.77
C ASP A 103 -7.28 6.60 10.40
N VAL A 104 -6.20 5.87 10.70
CA VAL A 104 -4.93 6.41 11.21
C VAL A 104 -4.24 7.29 10.17
N GLU A 105 -4.27 6.91 8.90
CA GLU A 105 -3.73 7.67 7.78
C GLU A 105 -4.53 8.96 7.56
N ASP A 106 -5.86 8.84 7.48
CA ASP A 106 -6.79 9.94 7.21
C ASP A 106 -6.83 10.99 8.32
N SER A 107 -6.71 10.55 9.58
CA SER A 107 -6.67 11.44 10.73
C SER A 107 -5.32 12.16 10.91
N ALA A 108 -4.26 11.67 10.27
CA ALA A 108 -2.92 12.20 10.41
C ALA A 108 -2.64 13.34 9.42
N VAL A 109 -1.67 14.19 9.76
CA VAL A 109 -1.20 15.21 8.81
C VAL A 109 -0.56 14.51 7.61
N PRO A 110 -0.88 14.88 6.35
CA PRO A 110 -0.30 14.27 5.17
C PRO A 110 1.23 14.24 5.25
N GLN A 111 1.82 13.07 4.98
CA GLN A 111 3.28 12.78 5.06
C GLN A 111 3.90 12.97 6.45
N SER A 112 3.10 13.01 7.51
CA SER A 112 3.62 12.82 8.86
C SER A 112 4.19 11.40 9.01
N PRO A 113 5.15 11.19 9.93
CA PRO A 113 5.67 9.85 10.22
C PRO A 113 4.57 8.82 10.45
N LYS A 114 3.51 9.19 11.18
CA LYS A 114 2.36 8.33 11.46
C LYS A 114 1.59 7.95 10.19
N ALA A 115 1.26 8.92 9.34
CA ALA A 115 0.58 8.66 8.07
C ALA A 115 1.41 7.75 7.14
N LEU A 116 2.73 8.01 7.06
CA LEU A 116 3.63 7.22 6.22
C LEU A 116 3.79 5.78 6.74
N LEU A 117 3.85 5.58 8.05
CA LEU A 117 3.90 4.26 8.66
C LEU A 117 2.60 3.47 8.45
N ALA A 118 1.45 4.13 8.60
CA ALA A 118 0.17 3.51 8.36
C ALA A 118 0.01 3.09 6.90
N LYS A 119 0.34 4.00 5.97
CA LYS A 119 0.36 3.72 4.53
C LYS A 119 1.31 2.58 4.16
N ALA A 120 2.53 2.57 4.72
CA ALA A 120 3.48 1.49 4.49
C ALA A 120 2.94 0.14 5.00
N SER A 121 2.32 0.13 6.18
CA SER A 121 1.74 -1.08 6.75
C SER A 121 0.56 -1.59 5.92
N ARG A 122 -0.32 -0.70 5.44
CA ARG A 122 -1.43 -1.07 4.52
C ARG A 122 -0.91 -1.69 3.24
N HIS A 123 0.08 -1.06 2.61
CA HIS A 123 0.68 -1.58 1.39
C HIS A 123 1.26 -3.00 1.61
N GLN A 124 1.88 -3.26 2.75
CA GLN A 124 2.37 -4.61 3.08
C GLN A 124 1.25 -5.63 3.24
N LEU A 125 0.09 -5.23 3.80
CA LEU A 125 -1.07 -6.10 3.95
C LEU A 125 -1.76 -6.38 2.60
N GLU A 126 -1.84 -5.39 1.72
CA GLU A 126 -2.48 -5.50 0.40
C GLU A 126 -1.65 -6.34 -0.59
N HIS A 127 -0.32 -6.38 -0.41
CA HIS A 127 0.60 -7.11 -1.30
C HIS A 127 1.20 -8.31 -0.57
N SER A 128 0.38 -9.05 0.19
CA SER A 128 0.84 -10.17 1.03
C SER A 128 1.42 -11.34 0.22
N GLU A 129 1.01 -11.49 -1.04
CA GLU A 129 1.56 -12.47 -1.98
C GLU A 129 3.05 -12.22 -2.27
N GLU A 130 3.46 -10.95 -2.33
CA GLU A 130 4.84 -10.54 -2.58
C GLU A 130 5.63 -10.31 -1.28
N ILE A 131 4.94 -9.81 -0.25
CA ILE A 131 5.51 -9.40 1.03
C ILE A 131 4.87 -10.25 2.12
N PRO A 132 5.54 -11.30 2.61
CA PRO A 132 4.96 -12.18 3.62
C PRO A 132 4.55 -11.40 4.87
N HIS A 133 3.41 -11.73 5.46
CA HIS A 133 2.92 -11.04 6.66
C HIS A 133 3.93 -11.06 7.81
N LEU A 134 4.67 -12.16 7.97
CA LEU A 134 5.74 -12.30 8.97
C LEU A 134 6.96 -11.39 8.70
N SER A 135 6.97 -10.61 7.61
CA SER A 135 7.97 -9.56 7.40
C SER A 135 7.57 -8.21 8.02
N ASN A 136 6.30 -8.04 8.43
CA ASN A 136 5.77 -6.78 8.93
C ASN A 136 6.02 -6.62 10.45
N PRO A 137 6.89 -5.68 10.88
CA PRO A 137 7.21 -5.46 12.29
C PRO A 137 6.01 -5.04 13.15
N LEU A 138 4.94 -4.51 12.54
CA LEU A 138 3.71 -4.15 13.24
C LEU A 138 2.99 -5.38 13.79
N LEU A 139 2.95 -6.46 13.01
CA LEU A 139 2.23 -7.68 13.37
C LEU A 139 2.90 -8.36 14.58
N PHE A 140 4.24 -8.36 14.63
CA PHE A 140 4.97 -8.79 15.83
C PHE A 140 4.65 -7.93 17.05
N ALA A 141 4.48 -6.61 16.88
CA ALA A 141 4.11 -5.75 17.98
C ALA A 141 2.73 -6.10 18.55
N PHE A 142 1.74 -6.37 17.70
CA PHE A 142 0.42 -6.85 18.12
C PHE A 142 0.49 -8.24 18.78
N PHE A 143 1.32 -9.14 18.25
CA PHE A 143 1.56 -10.45 18.84
C PHE A 143 2.10 -10.37 20.26
N LEU A 144 3.23 -9.67 20.44
CA LEU A 144 3.89 -9.52 21.73
C LEU A 144 3.00 -8.81 22.75
N LYS A 145 2.26 -7.79 22.30
CA LYS A 145 1.29 -7.07 23.11
C LYS A 145 0.15 -7.98 23.58
N THR A 146 -0.42 -8.78 22.67
CA THR A 146 -1.52 -9.71 23.00
C THR A 146 -1.03 -10.81 23.93
N ARG A 147 0.15 -11.37 23.67
CA ARG A 147 0.75 -12.38 24.54
C ARG A 147 0.99 -11.89 25.95
N ALA A 148 1.53 -10.69 26.09
CA ALA A 148 1.75 -10.09 27.41
C ALA A 148 0.42 -9.88 28.17
N MET A 149 -0.67 -9.58 27.46
CA MET A 149 -2.02 -9.51 28.04
C MET A 149 -2.49 -10.89 28.54
N VAL A 150 -2.33 -11.93 27.72
CA VAL A 150 -2.70 -13.32 28.05
C VAL A 150 -1.90 -13.85 29.24
N GLU A 151 -0.60 -13.55 29.31
CA GLU A 151 0.27 -13.89 30.45
C GLU A 151 -0.02 -13.05 31.72
N GLY A 152 -0.95 -12.10 31.65
CA GLY A 152 -1.40 -11.28 32.79
C GLY A 152 -0.53 -10.05 33.08
N ASN A 153 0.44 -9.74 32.22
CA ASN A 153 1.37 -8.61 32.36
C ASN A 153 1.25 -7.66 31.15
N PRO A 154 0.21 -6.81 31.08
CA PRO A 154 -0.02 -5.95 29.92
C PRO A 154 1.19 -5.06 29.62
N MET A 155 1.69 -5.19 28.39
CA MET A 155 2.90 -4.52 27.92
C MET A 155 2.68 -3.01 27.75
N LYS A 156 3.69 -2.20 28.07
CA LYS A 156 3.71 -0.77 27.72
C LYS A 156 4.63 -0.52 26.53
N LEU A 157 4.46 0.63 25.87
CA LEU A 157 5.31 1.05 24.76
C LEU A 157 6.82 1.02 25.09
N ALA A 158 7.19 1.31 26.34
CA ALA A 158 8.59 1.29 26.77
C ALA A 158 9.21 -0.12 26.76
N ASP A 159 8.39 -1.15 26.91
CA ASP A 159 8.83 -2.55 27.02
C ASP A 159 8.93 -3.22 25.64
N LEU A 160 8.31 -2.62 24.60
CA LEU A 160 8.23 -3.18 23.25
C LEU A 160 9.61 -3.44 22.64
N ALA A 161 10.54 -2.49 22.77
CA ALA A 161 11.86 -2.61 22.16
C ALA A 161 12.69 -3.77 22.76
N SER A 162 12.57 -4.02 24.07
CA SER A 162 13.16 -5.20 24.69
C SER A 162 12.43 -6.47 24.29
N ALA A 163 11.09 -6.46 24.24
CA ALA A 163 10.31 -7.64 23.89
C ALA A 163 10.58 -8.13 22.45
N ILE A 164 10.74 -7.21 21.50
CA ILE A 164 11.11 -7.55 20.11
C ILE A 164 12.49 -8.19 20.07
N ARG A 165 13.46 -7.64 20.78
CA ARG A 165 14.81 -8.24 20.86
C ARG A 165 14.78 -9.63 21.49
N ASP A 166 14.04 -9.80 22.57
CA ASP A 166 13.94 -11.08 23.27
C ASP A 166 13.21 -12.12 22.39
N PHE A 167 12.26 -11.68 21.55
CA PHE A 167 11.66 -12.51 20.51
C PHE A 167 12.67 -12.91 19.44
N GLU A 168 13.41 -11.96 18.88
CA GLU A 168 14.44 -12.22 17.86
C GLU A 168 15.51 -13.19 18.38
N GLU A 169 15.93 -13.05 19.65
CA GLU A 169 16.94 -13.92 20.25
C GLU A 169 16.42 -15.36 20.48
N ARG A 170 15.17 -15.51 20.92
CA ARG A 170 14.58 -16.84 21.18
C ARG A 170 14.22 -17.59 19.90
N ASN A 171 13.87 -16.87 18.84
CA ASN A 171 13.50 -17.44 17.54
C ASN A 171 14.63 -17.29 16.50
N ALA A 172 15.87 -17.04 16.94
CA ALA A 172 16.99 -16.75 16.04
C ALA A 172 17.26 -17.88 15.03
N ASP A 173 17.19 -19.13 15.48
CA ASP A 173 17.39 -20.32 14.64
C ASP A 173 16.30 -20.42 13.56
N TRP A 174 15.04 -20.20 13.94
CA TRP A 174 13.91 -20.17 13.01
C TRP A 174 14.03 -19.01 12.00
N ILE A 175 14.40 -17.81 12.47
CA ILE A 175 14.59 -16.63 11.60
C ILE A 175 15.71 -16.89 10.59
N ALA A 176 16.80 -17.54 11.02
CA ALA A 176 17.88 -17.92 10.11
C ALA A 176 17.38 -18.91 9.05
N GLU A 177 16.62 -19.93 9.44
CA GLU A 177 16.02 -20.89 8.51
C GLU A 177 15.02 -20.23 7.54
N ALA A 178 14.16 -19.35 8.03
CA ALA A 178 13.22 -18.58 7.22
C ALA A 178 13.91 -17.61 6.25
N SER A 179 15.12 -17.13 6.59
CA SER A 179 15.93 -16.33 5.67
C SER A 179 16.53 -17.15 4.52
N GLU A 180 16.72 -18.45 4.72
CA GLU A 180 17.18 -19.39 3.70
C GLU A 180 16.02 -20.00 2.90
N ASN A 181 14.84 -20.14 3.51
CA ASN A 181 13.63 -20.66 2.91
C ASN A 181 12.44 -19.69 3.05
N PRO A 182 12.18 -18.84 2.04
CA PRO A 182 11.13 -17.82 2.11
C PRO A 182 9.70 -18.38 2.18
N GLU A 183 9.49 -19.67 1.87
CA GLU A 183 8.19 -20.34 2.03
C GLU A 183 7.74 -20.39 3.50
N LEU A 184 8.67 -20.42 4.45
CA LEU A 184 8.36 -20.43 5.89
C LEU A 184 7.76 -19.11 6.39
N LEU A 185 7.87 -18.04 5.61
CA LEU A 185 7.31 -16.73 5.95
C LEU A 185 5.85 -16.58 5.49
N LYS A 186 5.37 -17.45 4.60
CA LYS A 186 3.98 -17.46 4.15
C LYS A 186 3.06 -17.85 5.30
N ASN A 187 1.89 -17.25 5.33
CA ASN A 187 0.95 -17.48 6.42
C ASN A 187 0.30 -18.87 6.26
N GLU A 188 0.40 -19.75 7.25
CA GLU A 188 -0.18 -21.12 7.20
C GLU A 188 -1.70 -21.10 6.98
N VAL A 189 -2.38 -20.03 7.38
CA VAL A 189 -3.85 -19.88 7.23
C VAL A 189 -4.24 -19.53 5.78
N GLU A 190 -3.30 -19.04 4.97
CA GLU A 190 -3.55 -18.72 3.56
C GLU A 190 -3.49 -19.97 2.66
N GLU A 191 -3.03 -21.14 3.15
CA GLU A 191 -2.91 -22.36 2.33
C GLU A 191 -4.26 -22.99 1.90
N GLU A 192 -5.42 -22.53 2.41
CA GLU A 192 -6.74 -23.08 2.03
C GLU A 192 -7.72 -22.07 1.43
N ILE A 193 -7.25 -20.88 1.04
CA ILE A 193 -8.09 -19.90 0.34
C ILE A 193 -7.55 -19.67 -1.08
N GLU A 194 -7.67 -20.70 -1.93
CA GLU A 194 -7.93 -20.45 -3.36
C GLU A 194 -9.34 -19.87 -3.46
N THR A 195 -9.48 -18.57 -3.26
CA THR A 195 -10.68 -17.84 -3.69
C THR A 195 -10.25 -16.57 -4.42
N PRO A 196 -11.10 -16.12 -5.33
CA PRO A 196 -10.90 -16.16 -6.76
C PRO A 196 -10.09 -14.94 -7.19
N LYS A 197 -9.29 -15.09 -8.24
CA LYS A 197 -8.86 -13.95 -9.05
C LYS A 197 -10.12 -13.39 -9.74
N GLU A 198 -10.88 -12.55 -9.03
CA GLU A 198 -11.58 -11.48 -9.71
C GLU A 198 -10.50 -10.54 -10.18
N ASP A 199 -10.30 -10.52 -11.50
CA ASP A 199 -10.01 -9.33 -12.30
C ASP A 199 -9.39 -9.80 -13.61
N LEU A 200 -9.75 -9.32 -14.79
CA LEU A 200 -10.72 -8.35 -15.27
C LEU A 200 -10.86 -8.77 -16.73
N GLU A 201 -12.05 -8.61 -17.33
CA GLU A 201 -12.12 -8.64 -18.79
C GLU A 201 -11.06 -7.69 -19.35
N PRO A 202 -10.25 -8.07 -20.36
CA PRO A 202 -9.52 -7.08 -21.11
C PRO A 202 -10.56 -6.15 -21.71
N ALA A 203 -10.72 -4.98 -21.11
CA ALA A 203 -11.57 -3.92 -21.60
C ALA A 203 -10.94 -3.40 -22.90
N VAL A 204 -11.14 -4.14 -23.98
CA VAL A 204 -11.14 -3.55 -25.31
C VAL A 204 -12.31 -2.57 -25.26
N PHE A 205 -12.02 -1.27 -25.29
CA PHE A 205 -13.07 -0.26 -25.40
C PHE A 205 -14.00 -0.68 -26.52
N SER A 206 -15.29 -0.82 -26.23
CA SER A 206 -16.26 -1.12 -27.27
C SER A 206 -16.23 0.00 -28.32
N ASP A 207 -16.51 -0.33 -29.58
CA ASP A 207 -16.54 0.65 -30.67
C ASP A 207 -17.48 1.84 -30.37
N GLU A 208 -18.47 1.65 -29.48
CA GLU A 208 -19.36 2.70 -28.98
C GLU A 208 -18.64 3.72 -28.08
N ILE A 209 -17.75 3.28 -27.18
CA ILE A 209 -16.99 4.17 -26.29
C ILE A 209 -15.96 4.98 -27.09
N MET A 210 -15.33 4.36 -28.09
CA MET A 210 -14.41 5.04 -29.00
C MET A 210 -15.13 6.11 -29.83
N GLN A 211 -16.35 5.82 -30.31
CA GLN A 211 -17.17 6.77 -31.06
C GLN A 211 -17.70 7.93 -30.19
N ASP A 212 -18.07 7.67 -28.94
CA ASP A 212 -18.48 8.72 -28.00
C ASP A 212 -17.30 9.64 -27.63
N LEU A 213 -16.10 9.06 -27.46
CA LEU A 213 -14.88 9.82 -27.23
C LEU A 213 -14.53 10.71 -28.42
N GLU A 214 -14.61 10.20 -29.65
CA GLU A 214 -14.41 10.98 -30.89
C GLU A 214 -15.42 12.14 -31.00
N LYS A 215 -16.66 11.91 -30.59
CA LYS A 215 -17.73 12.92 -30.61
C LYS A 215 -17.50 14.02 -29.56
N ASP A 216 -16.95 13.67 -28.40
CA ASP A 216 -16.53 14.63 -27.37
C ASP A 216 -15.28 15.43 -27.79
N LEU A 217 -14.41 14.81 -28.59
CA LEU A 217 -13.23 15.43 -29.19
C LEU A 217 -13.58 16.46 -30.28
N GLU A 218 -14.65 16.25 -31.05
CA GLU A 218 -15.14 17.18 -32.09
C GLU A 218 -15.49 18.59 -31.54
N GLY A 219 -15.81 18.70 -30.25
CA GLY A 219 -16.13 19.98 -29.59
C GLY A 219 -14.91 20.80 -29.15
N LEU A 220 -13.70 20.27 -29.29
CA LEU A 220 -12.46 20.87 -28.80
C LEU A 220 -11.68 21.58 -29.91
N SER A 221 -10.85 22.56 -29.52
CA SER A 221 -9.91 23.18 -30.46
C SER A 221 -8.88 22.14 -30.93
N GLN A 222 -8.55 22.13 -32.23
CA GLN A 222 -7.64 21.16 -32.87
C GLN A 222 -6.41 20.77 -32.01
N GLN A 223 -5.65 21.77 -31.51
CA GLN A 223 -4.46 21.53 -30.67
C GLN A 223 -4.70 20.73 -29.38
N ARG A 224 -5.92 20.74 -28.86
CA ARG A 224 -6.30 20.02 -27.65
C ARG A 224 -6.81 18.61 -27.96
N ALA A 225 -7.47 18.43 -29.11
CA ALA A 225 -7.82 17.11 -29.60
C ALA A 225 -6.56 16.32 -29.97
N ASP A 226 -5.63 16.92 -30.71
CA ASP A 226 -4.38 16.28 -31.14
C ASP A 226 -3.54 15.79 -29.93
N ARG A 227 -3.43 16.60 -28.88
CA ARG A 227 -2.73 16.19 -27.65
C ARG A 227 -3.40 15.06 -26.90
N MET A 228 -4.73 15.07 -26.83
CA MET A 228 -5.45 14.00 -26.15
C MET A 228 -5.35 12.69 -26.93
N HIS A 229 -5.31 12.74 -28.27
CA HIS A 229 -5.01 11.56 -29.08
C HIS A 229 -3.60 11.02 -28.83
N GLU A 230 -2.58 11.89 -28.82
CA GLU A 230 -1.20 11.47 -28.52
C GLU A 230 -1.06 10.84 -27.12
N ASP A 231 -1.70 11.44 -26.10
CA ASP A 231 -1.68 10.91 -24.73
C ASP A 231 -2.41 9.55 -24.63
N LEU A 232 -3.49 9.36 -25.40
CA LEU A 232 -4.25 8.10 -25.47
C LEU A 232 -3.47 7.00 -26.20
N GLU A 233 -2.81 7.32 -27.32
CA GLU A 233 -1.98 6.35 -28.04
C GLU A 233 -0.82 5.86 -27.18
N LEU A 234 -0.14 6.77 -26.45
CA LEU A 234 0.92 6.42 -25.50
C LEU A 234 0.40 5.52 -24.38
N PHE A 235 -0.78 5.84 -23.83
CA PHE A 235 -1.41 5.02 -22.81
C PHE A 235 -1.76 3.62 -23.33
N LEU A 236 -2.20 3.49 -24.58
CA LEU A 236 -2.53 2.18 -25.16
C LEU A 236 -1.30 1.35 -25.52
N GLU A 237 -0.21 1.99 -25.94
CA GLU A 237 1.07 1.29 -26.19
C GLU A 237 1.71 0.75 -24.90
N ASP A 238 1.66 1.52 -23.80
CA ASP A 238 2.24 1.13 -22.50
C ASP A 238 1.52 -0.07 -21.86
N PHE A 239 0.27 -0.35 -22.25
CA PHE A 239 -0.57 -1.40 -21.67
C PHE A 239 -0.99 -2.48 -22.69
N ALA A 240 -0.38 -2.53 -23.87
CA ALA A 240 -0.64 -3.57 -24.86
C ALA A 240 -0.02 -4.92 -24.46
N PRO A 241 -0.69 -6.06 -24.69
CA PRO A 241 -0.12 -7.38 -24.41
C PRO A 241 1.07 -7.68 -25.35
N PRO A 242 2.07 -8.46 -24.89
CA PRO A 242 3.28 -8.71 -25.65
C PRO A 242 3.05 -9.58 -26.90
N PRO A 243 3.77 -9.32 -28.01
CA PRO A 243 3.60 -10.05 -29.26
C PRO A 243 3.99 -11.54 -29.15
N VAL A 244 3.26 -12.39 -29.88
CA VAL A 244 3.29 -13.87 -29.80
C VAL A 244 4.68 -14.48 -29.99
N ASP A 245 5.57 -13.82 -30.74
CA ASP A 245 6.94 -14.25 -30.99
C ASP A 245 7.84 -14.27 -29.72
N GLN A 246 7.38 -13.67 -28.62
CA GLN A 246 8.08 -13.61 -27.34
C GLN A 246 7.53 -14.59 -26.30
N TRP A 247 6.58 -15.44 -26.69
CA TRP A 247 5.91 -16.35 -25.77
C TRP A 247 6.84 -17.53 -25.45
N SER A 248 7.19 -17.65 -24.17
CA SER A 248 7.94 -18.81 -23.67
C SER A 248 7.04 -20.04 -23.61
N SER A 249 7.62 -21.25 -23.67
CA SER A 249 6.83 -22.51 -23.58
C SER A 249 5.94 -22.56 -22.33
N SER A 250 6.36 -21.93 -21.23
CA SER A 250 5.55 -21.81 -20.01
C SER A 250 4.35 -20.89 -20.19
N MET A 251 4.49 -19.76 -20.90
CA MET A 251 3.36 -18.86 -21.20
C MET A 251 2.38 -19.50 -22.20
N VAL A 252 2.89 -20.28 -23.14
CA VAL A 252 2.04 -21.05 -24.07
C VAL A 252 1.26 -22.11 -23.29
N ASP A 253 1.90 -22.81 -22.35
CA ASP A 253 1.23 -23.79 -21.50
C ASP A 253 0.21 -23.14 -20.55
N GLU A 254 0.50 -21.96 -19.99
CA GLU A 254 -0.43 -21.17 -19.17
C GLU A 254 -1.63 -20.70 -20.00
N PHE A 255 -1.40 -20.21 -21.23
CA PHE A 255 -2.48 -19.92 -22.17
C PHE A 255 -3.32 -21.16 -22.50
N PHE A 256 -2.73 -22.34 -22.69
CA PHE A 256 -3.49 -23.55 -23.03
C PHE A 256 -4.21 -24.18 -21.85
N LEU A 257 -3.63 -24.13 -20.66
CA LEU A 257 -4.18 -24.78 -19.48
C LEU A 257 -5.20 -23.88 -18.78
N GLU A 258 -5.00 -22.57 -18.84
CA GLU A 258 -5.82 -21.59 -18.16
C GLU A 258 -6.71 -20.87 -19.18
N TRP A 259 -6.16 -20.06 -20.07
CA TRP A 259 -6.95 -19.16 -20.91
C TRP A 259 -7.84 -19.88 -21.95
N PHE A 260 -7.26 -20.74 -22.79
CA PHE A 260 -7.91 -21.37 -23.95
C PHE A 260 -9.01 -22.33 -23.51
N VAL A 261 -8.81 -23.00 -22.38
CA VAL A 261 -9.75 -23.99 -21.83
C VAL A 261 -10.94 -23.30 -21.19
N GLU A 262 -10.66 -22.23 -20.47
CA GLU A 262 -11.66 -21.45 -19.78
C GLU A 262 -12.54 -20.64 -20.75
N HIS A 263 -11.96 -20.11 -21.83
CA HIS A 263 -12.66 -19.17 -22.72
C HIS A 263 -13.20 -19.79 -24.01
N ALA A 264 -12.57 -20.84 -24.56
CA ALA A 264 -12.97 -21.42 -25.84
C ALA A 264 -13.70 -22.77 -25.71
N ASN A 265 -13.78 -23.33 -24.49
CA ASN A 265 -14.26 -24.70 -24.20
C ASN A 265 -13.87 -25.74 -25.28
N PRO A 266 -12.56 -25.83 -25.60
CA PRO A 266 -12.05 -26.55 -26.75
C PRO A 266 -12.17 -28.06 -26.54
N THR A 267 -12.41 -28.81 -27.62
CA THR A 267 -12.33 -30.27 -27.54
C THR A 267 -10.88 -30.71 -27.41
N ASP A 268 -10.64 -31.94 -26.93
CA ASP A 268 -9.28 -32.44 -26.72
C ASP A 268 -8.46 -32.48 -28.04
N GLU A 269 -9.12 -32.61 -29.19
CA GLU A 269 -8.47 -32.50 -30.51
C GLU A 269 -8.05 -31.05 -30.84
N ASP A 270 -8.87 -30.05 -30.48
CA ASP A 270 -8.54 -28.63 -30.68
C ASP A 270 -7.36 -28.19 -29.80
N ARG A 271 -7.30 -28.68 -28.56
CA ARG A 271 -6.20 -28.41 -27.61
C ARG A 271 -4.87 -28.93 -28.13
N LEU A 272 -4.87 -30.14 -28.71
CA LEU A 272 -3.66 -30.75 -29.28
C LEU A 272 -3.25 -30.04 -30.58
N SER A 273 -4.19 -29.72 -31.47
CA SER A 273 -3.90 -29.07 -32.74
C SER A 273 -3.35 -27.65 -32.56
N MET A 274 -3.92 -26.86 -31.66
CA MET A 274 -3.44 -25.49 -31.41
C MET A 274 -2.10 -25.47 -30.68
N ARG A 275 -1.87 -26.39 -29.72
CA ARG A 275 -0.59 -26.49 -29.03
C ARG A 275 0.55 -26.85 -30.00
N GLU A 276 0.28 -27.75 -30.94
CA GLU A 276 1.23 -28.10 -32.01
C GLU A 276 1.50 -26.94 -32.97
N THR A 277 0.53 -26.04 -33.19
CA THR A 277 0.67 -24.87 -34.07
C THR A 277 1.39 -23.69 -33.43
N MET A 278 1.33 -23.54 -32.10
CA MET A 278 1.99 -22.43 -31.39
C MET A 278 3.40 -22.77 -30.89
N LEU A 279 3.76 -24.04 -30.84
CA LEU A 279 5.12 -24.50 -30.51
C LEU A 279 6.02 -24.73 -31.75
N HIS A 280 5.49 -24.52 -32.97
CA HIS A 280 6.18 -24.72 -34.25
C HIS A 280 5.99 -23.54 -35.21
#